data_AF-A0AA42WEB8-F1
#
_entry.id   AF-A0AA42WEB8-F1
#
_cell.length_a   1.000
_cell.length_b   1.000
_cell.length_c   1.000
_cell.angle_alpha   90.00
_cell.angle_beta   90.00
_cell.angle_gamma   90.00
#
_symmetry.space_group_name_H-M   'P 1'
#
loop_
_entity.id
_entity.type
_entity.pdbx_description
1 polymer ?
#
loop_
_entity_poly.entity_id
_entity_poly.type
_entity_poly.pdbx_seq_one_letter_code
_entity_poly.pdbx_strand_id
1 'polypeptide(L)'
;MTSRDPERRIAQARWTTRAMIVTTLACATPAFAQVAPDEVARAFRLEVSPALVLPGDEQERYANLALRTLQTAGIVLLGPQYVLVVDRHVNVQAAMLFWMPVGAPPRYVGAAPVSTGRVGQFDHFETPTGVFAHNLNNPDFRAEGTKNANGILGYGTKGMRVYDFGWQQARQGWTKEGVSTMRLQMHATDPYLLEPKLGSPQSKGCIRIPATLNQLIDRLGLLDADYELAADLVSTPWVLRRDRTPAYGAGRYLIVVETLRDTRPAWSPAPGAVKGKP
;
A
#
# COMPACT_ATOMS: atom_id res chain seq x y z
N MET A 1 98.60 -40.12 -6.92
CA MET A 1 98.70 -39.89 -8.37
C MET A 1 97.30 -40.14 -8.94
N THR A 2 96.74 -39.12 -9.59
CA THR A 2 95.48 -39.08 -10.39
C THR A 2 94.17 -39.46 -9.66
N SER A 3 93.37 -38.50 -9.18
CA SER A 3 92.46 -37.61 -9.93
C SER A 3 91.18 -38.32 -10.39
N ARG A 4 90.04 -38.05 -9.72
CA ARG A 4 88.84 -37.36 -10.26
C ARG A 4 87.64 -37.52 -9.32
N ASP A 5 87.25 -36.37 -8.77
CA ASP A 5 85.92 -36.07 -8.24
C ASP A 5 84.87 -36.16 -9.37
N PRO A 6 83.61 -36.52 -9.07
CA PRO A 6 82.59 -35.51 -9.38
C PRO A 6 81.44 -35.41 -8.37
N GLU A 7 81.33 -34.21 -7.80
CA GLU A 7 80.09 -33.58 -7.34
C GLU A 7 78.92 -33.79 -8.32
N ARG A 8 77.82 -34.38 -7.85
CA ARG A 8 76.51 -34.30 -8.50
C ARG A 8 75.57 -33.40 -7.71
N ARG A 9 75.55 -32.15 -8.20
CA ARG A 9 74.55 -31.08 -8.10
C ARG A 9 73.16 -31.51 -7.60
N ILE A 10 72.78 -31.00 -6.44
CA ILE A 10 71.40 -30.93 -5.97
C ILE A 10 70.69 -29.84 -6.79
N ALA A 11 69.69 -30.23 -7.57
CA ALA A 11 68.84 -29.29 -8.31
C ALA A 11 67.93 -28.55 -7.33
N GLN A 12 68.14 -27.24 -7.18
CA GLN A 12 67.20 -26.35 -6.49
C GLN A 12 65.92 -26.23 -7.32
N ALA A 13 64.85 -26.89 -6.86
CA ALA A 13 63.51 -26.67 -7.35
C ALA A 13 63.05 -25.26 -6.96
N ARG A 14 63.08 -24.31 -7.90
CA ARG A 14 62.47 -23.00 -7.76
C ARG A 14 60.95 -23.16 -7.93
N TRP A 15 60.24 -23.27 -6.81
CA TRP A 15 58.79 -23.13 -6.78
C TRP A 15 58.44 -21.65 -6.98
N THR A 16 58.15 -21.25 -8.22
CA THR A 16 57.50 -19.97 -8.48
C THR A 16 56.03 -20.09 -8.09
N THR A 17 55.69 -19.69 -6.86
CA THR A 17 54.30 -19.46 -6.45
C THR A 17 53.74 -18.33 -7.30
N ARG A 18 53.03 -18.66 -8.37
CA ARG A 18 52.15 -17.69 -9.05
C ARG A 18 50.98 -17.44 -8.12
N ALA A 19 51.00 -16.30 -7.43
CA ALA A 19 49.82 -15.79 -6.75
C ALA A 19 48.75 -15.52 -7.83
N MET A 20 47.76 -16.40 -7.94
CA MET A 20 46.52 -16.07 -8.64
C MET A 20 45.78 -15.06 -7.78
N ILE A 21 45.87 -13.79 -8.16
CA ILE A 21 44.93 -12.78 -7.71
C ILE A 21 43.59 -13.13 -8.35
N VAL A 22 42.75 -13.84 -7.62
CA VAL A 22 41.33 -13.99 -7.95
C VAL A 22 40.69 -12.67 -7.58
N THR A 23 40.62 -11.75 -8.55
CA THR A 23 39.79 -10.55 -8.42
C THR A 23 38.35 -11.03 -8.46
N THR A 24 37.72 -11.16 -7.30
CA THR A 24 36.26 -11.29 -7.22
C THR A 24 35.66 -10.01 -7.79
N LEU A 25 35.27 -10.05 -9.06
CA LEU A 25 34.30 -9.09 -9.58
C LEU A 25 33.03 -9.32 -8.77
N ALA A 26 32.84 -8.51 -7.74
CA ALA A 26 31.51 -8.28 -7.20
C ALA A 26 30.71 -7.67 -8.34
N CYS A 27 29.96 -8.52 -9.06
CA CYS A 27 28.82 -8.06 -9.83
C CYS A 27 27.86 -7.44 -8.81
N ALA A 28 28.03 -6.14 -8.53
CA ALA A 28 26.97 -5.34 -7.96
C ALA A 28 25.84 -5.40 -8.98
N THR A 29 24.88 -6.30 -8.76
CA THR A 29 23.58 -6.18 -9.40
C THR A 29 23.13 -4.76 -9.13
N PRO A 30 22.77 -3.98 -10.16
CA PRO A 30 22.22 -2.66 -9.91
C PRO A 30 20.94 -2.90 -9.11
N ALA A 31 20.98 -2.63 -7.81
CA ALA A 31 19.77 -2.47 -7.04
C ALA A 31 19.05 -1.30 -7.72
N PHE A 32 17.96 -1.59 -8.42
CA PHE A 32 17.10 -0.52 -8.92
C PHE A 32 16.78 0.36 -7.72
N ALA A 33 17.15 1.64 -7.81
CA ALA A 33 16.94 2.59 -6.73
C ALA A 33 15.44 2.66 -6.46
N GLN A 34 15.00 2.02 -5.38
CA GLN A 34 13.61 2.07 -4.94
C GLN A 34 13.28 3.48 -4.46
N VAL A 35 12.03 3.91 -4.67
CA VAL A 35 11.60 5.25 -4.26
C VAL A 35 11.66 5.36 -2.74
N ALA A 36 12.40 6.35 -2.24
CA ALA A 36 12.59 6.53 -0.80
C ALA A 36 11.32 7.10 -0.12
N PRO A 37 11.11 6.87 1.19
CA PRO A 37 9.90 7.35 1.88
C PRO A 37 9.64 8.86 1.77
N ASP A 38 10.70 9.68 1.78
CA ASP A 38 10.57 11.13 1.59
C ASP A 38 10.12 11.52 0.18
N GLU A 39 10.48 10.73 -0.82
CA GLU A 39 10.04 10.90 -2.20
C GLU A 39 8.61 10.45 -2.38
N VAL A 40 8.17 9.38 -1.71
CA VAL A 40 6.76 8.98 -1.67
C VAL A 40 5.89 10.06 -1.03
N ALA A 41 6.32 10.64 0.11
CA ALA A 41 5.61 11.75 0.73
C ALA A 41 5.56 13.00 -0.17
N ARG A 42 6.63 13.27 -0.92
CA ARG A 42 6.65 14.34 -1.92
C ARG A 42 5.68 14.07 -3.07
N ALA A 43 5.70 12.86 -3.62
CA ALA A 43 4.81 12.42 -4.69
C ALA A 43 3.34 12.50 -4.24
N PHE A 44 3.03 12.05 -3.02
CA PHE A 44 1.68 12.16 -2.46
C PHE A 44 1.19 13.61 -2.49
N ARG A 45 1.98 14.55 -1.96
CA ARG A 45 1.60 15.98 -1.92
C ARG A 45 1.39 16.61 -3.29
N LEU A 46 2.10 16.12 -4.31
CA LEU A 46 2.04 16.67 -5.66
C LEU A 46 0.94 16.03 -6.52
N GLU A 47 0.67 14.75 -6.31
CA GLU A 47 -0.15 13.94 -7.22
C GLU A 47 -1.55 13.67 -6.68
N VAL A 48 -1.74 13.58 -5.35
CA VAL A 48 -3.03 13.17 -4.77
C VAL A 48 -3.98 14.35 -4.59
N SER A 49 -5.16 14.22 -5.19
CA SER A 49 -6.26 15.16 -5.08
C SER A 49 -7.61 14.44 -5.18
N PRO A 50 -8.60 14.73 -4.31
CA PRO A 50 -8.47 15.60 -3.15
C PRO A 50 -7.57 14.98 -2.07
N ALA A 51 -6.79 15.83 -1.38
CA ALA A 51 -5.99 15.47 -0.21
C ALA A 51 -6.53 16.16 1.04
N LEU A 52 -6.32 15.54 2.21
CA LEU A 52 -6.65 16.09 3.52
C LEU A 52 -5.39 16.56 4.24
N VAL A 53 -5.52 17.66 5.00
CA VAL A 53 -4.45 18.19 5.84
C VAL A 53 -4.70 17.74 7.27
N LEU A 54 -4.07 16.63 7.68
CA LEU A 54 -4.17 16.14 9.05
C LEU A 54 -3.25 16.94 9.98
N PRO A 55 -3.77 17.46 11.11
CA PRO A 55 -2.97 18.02 12.19
C PRO A 55 -1.96 17.02 12.77
N GLY A 56 -0.87 17.50 13.35
CA GLY A 56 0.23 16.64 13.83
C GLY A 56 -0.17 15.67 14.95
N ASP A 57 -1.02 16.12 15.88
CA ASP A 57 -1.60 15.31 16.94
C ASP A 57 -2.49 14.18 16.37
N GLU A 58 -3.21 14.45 15.28
CA GLU A 58 -3.99 13.44 14.57
C GLU A 58 -3.12 12.43 13.82
N GLN A 59 -2.03 12.89 13.20
CA GLN A 59 -1.05 12.00 12.59
C GLN A 59 -0.48 11.03 13.63
N GLU A 60 -0.08 11.53 14.80
CA GLU A 60 0.41 10.70 15.91
C GLU A 60 -0.67 9.75 16.45
N ARG A 61 -1.90 10.24 16.63
CA ARG A 61 -3.03 9.42 17.11
C ARG A 61 -3.30 8.24 16.18
N TYR A 62 -3.36 8.47 14.86
CA TYR A 62 -3.57 7.39 13.89
C TYR A 62 -2.35 6.49 13.71
N ALA A 63 -1.12 7.02 13.81
CA ALA A 63 0.09 6.19 13.81
C ALA A 63 0.07 5.19 14.99
N ASN A 64 -0.22 5.67 16.20
CA ASN A 64 -0.34 4.84 17.39
C ASN A 64 -1.52 3.86 17.31
N LEU A 65 -2.65 4.29 16.72
CA LEU A 65 -3.78 3.41 16.47
C LEU A 65 -3.39 2.27 15.51
N ALA A 66 -2.72 2.58 14.39
CA ALA A 66 -2.31 1.59 13.40
C ALA A 66 -1.33 0.56 13.99
N LEU A 67 -0.34 0.99 14.78
CA LEU A 67 0.57 0.10 15.49
C LEU A 67 -0.19 -0.84 16.44
N ARG A 68 -1.11 -0.29 17.25
CA ARG A 68 -1.92 -1.10 18.17
C ARG A 68 -2.80 -2.10 17.43
N THR A 69 -3.43 -1.69 16.32
CA THR A 69 -4.27 -2.59 15.53
C THR A 69 -3.47 -3.74 14.91
N LEU A 70 -2.26 -3.49 14.43
CA LEU A 70 -1.34 -4.54 13.95
C LEU A 70 -0.93 -5.48 15.09
N GLN A 71 -0.55 -4.94 16.25
CA GLN A 71 -0.16 -5.73 17.43
C GLN A 71 -1.31 -6.61 17.93
N THR A 72 -2.53 -6.06 18.04
CA THR A 72 -3.72 -6.82 18.43
C THR A 72 -4.05 -7.93 17.42
N ALA A 73 -3.75 -7.72 16.14
CA ALA A 73 -3.87 -8.74 15.10
C ALA A 73 -2.72 -9.77 15.11
N GLY A 74 -1.77 -9.68 16.04
CA GLY A 74 -0.61 -10.57 16.14
C GLY A 74 0.44 -10.34 15.04
N ILE A 75 0.40 -9.19 14.37
CA ILE A 75 1.32 -8.87 13.27
C ILE A 75 2.53 -8.11 13.80
N VAL A 76 3.71 -8.71 13.59
CA VAL A 76 5.00 -8.10 13.88
C VAL A 76 5.65 -7.63 12.58
N LEU A 77 6.12 -6.39 12.55
CA LEU A 77 6.83 -5.85 11.39
C LEU A 77 8.22 -6.47 11.30
N LEU A 78 8.43 -7.35 10.31
CA LEU A 78 9.73 -7.97 10.04
C LEU A 78 10.66 -7.09 9.18
N GLY A 79 10.11 -6.03 8.59
CA GLY A 79 10.81 -5.08 7.74
C GLY A 79 10.01 -3.79 7.63
N PRO A 80 10.63 -2.71 7.12
CA PRO A 80 9.92 -1.45 6.91
C PRO A 80 8.84 -1.65 5.85
N GLN A 81 7.66 -1.09 6.08
CA GLN A 81 6.56 -1.22 5.12
C GLN A 81 5.59 -0.05 5.16
N TYR A 82 4.88 0.21 4.05
CA TYR A 82 3.74 1.10 4.06
C TYR A 82 2.48 0.40 4.60
N VAL A 83 1.59 1.18 5.22
CA VAL A 83 0.23 0.73 5.57
C VAL A 83 -0.77 1.82 5.21
N LEU A 84 -1.94 1.41 4.74
CA LEU A 84 -3.06 2.31 4.52
C LEU A 84 -4.08 2.13 5.65
N VAL A 85 -4.35 3.20 6.39
CA VAL A 85 -5.33 3.23 7.47
C VAL A 85 -6.58 3.92 6.98
N VAL A 86 -7.73 3.27 7.06
CA VAL A 86 -9.03 3.81 6.69
C VAL A 86 -9.89 3.95 7.92
N ASP A 87 -10.33 5.17 8.22
CA ASP A 87 -11.33 5.41 9.25
C ASP A 87 -12.71 5.43 8.64
N ARG A 88 -13.47 4.36 8.90
CA ARG A 88 -14.83 4.18 8.39
C ARG A 88 -15.88 4.97 9.17
N HIS A 89 -15.52 5.65 10.26
CA HIS A 89 -16.50 6.35 11.06
C HIS A 89 -17.23 7.41 10.23
N VAL A 90 -18.55 7.55 10.41
CA VAL A 90 -19.40 8.42 9.57
C VAL A 90 -19.02 9.89 9.63
N ASN A 91 -18.39 10.31 10.73
CA ASN A 91 -17.88 11.66 10.94
C ASN A 91 -16.43 11.85 10.46
N VAL A 92 -15.75 10.82 9.97
CA VAL A 92 -14.36 10.90 9.49
C VAL A 92 -14.30 10.58 8.00
N GLN A 93 -14.38 9.31 7.60
CA GLN A 93 -14.28 8.90 6.19
C GLN A 93 -12.98 9.38 5.51
N ALA A 94 -11.84 8.96 6.08
CA ALA A 94 -10.52 9.31 5.58
C ALA A 94 -9.62 8.06 5.43
N ALA A 95 -8.73 8.10 4.46
CA ALA A 95 -7.59 7.20 4.33
C ALA A 95 -6.30 7.96 4.66
N MET A 96 -5.42 7.35 5.43
CA MET A 96 -4.13 7.88 5.84
C MET A 96 -3.05 6.86 5.52
N LEU A 97 -2.04 7.30 4.79
CA LEU A 97 -0.89 6.49 4.41
C LEU A 97 0.26 6.76 5.38
N PHE A 98 0.84 5.69 5.91
CA PHE A 98 2.01 5.74 6.78
C PHE A 98 3.11 4.85 6.23
N TRP A 99 4.36 5.27 6.41
CA TRP A 99 5.52 4.40 6.29
C TRP A 99 5.97 3.97 7.69
N MET A 100 6.07 2.67 7.92
CA MET A 100 6.41 2.09 9.22
C MET A 100 7.82 1.51 9.18
N PRO A 101 8.83 2.21 9.71
CA PRO A 101 10.15 1.61 9.94
C PRO A 101 10.10 0.56 11.06
N VAL A 102 11.06 -0.36 11.06
CA VAL A 102 11.28 -1.26 12.20
C VAL A 102 12.00 -0.50 13.31
N GLY A 103 11.47 -0.56 14.53
CA GLY A 103 12.12 0.01 15.72
C GLY A 103 12.08 1.54 15.82
N ALA A 104 11.32 2.24 14.96
CA ALA A 104 11.12 3.67 15.02
C ALA A 104 9.64 4.04 14.82
N PRO A 105 9.22 5.26 15.21
CA PRO A 105 7.84 5.69 15.03
C PRO A 105 7.40 5.70 13.55
N PRO A 106 6.12 5.39 13.25
CA PRO A 106 5.56 5.54 11.91
C PRO A 106 5.68 6.97 11.41
N ARG A 107 6.01 7.12 10.13
CA ARG A 107 6.11 8.41 9.44
C ARG A 107 4.85 8.62 8.60
N TYR A 108 4.17 9.74 8.82
CA TYR A 108 3.02 10.14 8.04
C TYR A 108 3.43 10.49 6.59
N VAL A 109 2.67 10.00 5.61
CA VAL A 109 2.89 10.25 4.18
C VAL A 109 1.86 11.23 3.65
N GLY A 110 0.58 11.01 3.96
CA GLY A 110 -0.51 11.81 3.44
C GLY A 110 -1.89 11.22 3.76
N ALA A 111 -2.94 11.96 3.45
CA ALA A 111 -4.31 11.54 3.67
C ALA A 111 -5.25 12.03 2.56
N ALA A 112 -6.35 11.33 2.36
CA ALA A 112 -7.37 11.63 1.37
C ALA A 112 -8.76 11.26 1.90
N PRO A 113 -9.84 11.91 1.43
CA PRO A 113 -11.19 11.50 1.80
C PRO A 113 -11.53 10.16 1.13
N VAL A 114 -12.35 9.35 1.79
CA VAL A 114 -12.86 8.10 1.25
C VAL A 114 -14.37 8.01 1.37
N SER A 115 -14.96 7.00 0.74
CA SER A 115 -16.32 6.58 1.06
C SER A 115 -16.36 5.10 1.33
N THR A 116 -16.75 4.73 2.55
CA THR A 116 -16.97 3.35 2.96
C THR A 116 -18.45 2.97 2.82
N GLY A 117 -18.75 1.75 3.25
CA GLY A 117 -20.08 1.16 3.24
C GLY A 117 -21.11 1.99 3.99
N ARG A 118 -22.24 2.27 3.34
CA ARG A 118 -23.38 2.99 3.91
C ARG A 118 -24.46 2.01 4.31
N VAL A 119 -24.67 1.83 5.61
CA VAL A 119 -25.78 1.02 6.14
C VAL A 119 -27.15 1.70 5.92
N GLY A 120 -28.23 0.92 6.01
CA GLY A 120 -29.62 1.39 5.91
C GLY A 120 -30.35 1.03 4.62
N GLN A 121 -29.72 0.26 3.71
CA GLN A 121 -30.33 -0.24 2.47
C GLN A 121 -29.98 -1.72 2.28
N PHE A 122 -30.86 -2.46 1.60
CA PHE A 122 -30.61 -3.85 1.23
C PHE A 122 -29.34 -3.97 0.38
N ASP A 123 -28.52 -5.00 0.61
CA ASP A 123 -27.26 -5.25 -0.09
C ASP A 123 -26.21 -4.13 0.13
N HIS A 124 -26.35 -3.36 1.20
CA HIS A 124 -25.31 -2.44 1.64
C HIS A 124 -24.71 -2.91 2.97
N PHE A 125 -23.40 -3.10 2.98
CA PHE A 125 -22.66 -3.52 4.16
C PHE A 125 -22.00 -2.34 4.84
N GLU A 126 -21.81 -2.46 6.15
CA GLU A 126 -20.82 -1.65 6.85
C GLU A 126 -19.42 -2.22 6.54
N THR A 127 -18.51 -1.41 5.99
CA THR A 127 -17.15 -1.88 5.68
C THR A 127 -16.48 -2.45 6.94
N PRO A 128 -16.03 -3.72 6.98
CA PRO A 128 -15.56 -4.35 8.21
C PRO A 128 -14.29 -3.69 8.76
N THR A 129 -14.15 -3.66 10.09
CA THR A 129 -12.92 -3.22 10.78
C THR A 129 -11.94 -4.38 10.91
N GLY A 130 -10.64 -4.06 11.02
CA GLY A 130 -9.57 -5.05 11.20
C GLY A 130 -8.33 -4.76 10.36
N VAL A 131 -7.45 -5.75 10.29
CA VAL A 131 -6.26 -5.73 9.41
C VAL A 131 -6.48 -6.73 8.29
N PHE A 132 -6.37 -6.27 7.05
CA PHE A 132 -6.58 -7.06 5.85
C PHE A 132 -5.29 -7.14 5.05
N ALA A 133 -4.83 -8.36 4.81
CA ALA A 133 -3.63 -8.61 4.02
C ALA A 133 -3.96 -8.51 2.52
N HIS A 134 -3.17 -7.73 1.79
CA HIS A 134 -3.15 -7.70 0.34
C HIS A 134 -2.12 -8.73 -0.16
N ASN A 135 -2.62 -9.80 -0.79
CA ASN A 135 -1.82 -10.93 -1.25
C ASN A 135 -2.45 -11.58 -2.48
N LEU A 136 -1.75 -12.56 -3.05
CA LEU A 136 -2.15 -13.22 -4.31
C LEU A 136 -3.29 -14.24 -4.16
N ASN A 137 -3.75 -14.56 -2.96
CA ASN A 137 -4.87 -15.48 -2.75
C ASN A 137 -6.20 -14.88 -3.24
N ASN A 138 -6.27 -13.55 -3.31
CA ASN A 138 -7.41 -12.79 -3.80
C ASN A 138 -6.91 -11.86 -4.90
N PRO A 139 -6.79 -12.35 -6.13
CA PRO A 139 -6.12 -11.60 -7.17
C PRO A 139 -6.90 -10.34 -7.54
N ASP A 140 -6.20 -9.22 -7.49
CA ASP A 140 -6.64 -7.95 -8.03
C ASP A 140 -6.95 -7.99 -9.54
N PHE A 141 -7.66 -6.96 -9.99
CA PHE A 141 -7.95 -6.73 -11.40
C PHE A 141 -7.93 -5.24 -11.75
N ARG A 142 -8.10 -4.96 -13.04
CA ARG A 142 -8.07 -3.61 -13.62
C ARG A 142 -9.49 -3.22 -14.03
N ALA A 143 -9.90 -1.99 -13.72
CA ALA A 143 -11.18 -1.45 -14.14
C ALA A 143 -11.28 -1.39 -15.68
N GLU A 144 -12.43 -1.81 -16.21
CA GLU A 144 -12.70 -1.72 -17.65
C GLU A 144 -12.96 -0.27 -18.11
N GLY A 145 -13.43 0.58 -17.19
CA GLY A 145 -13.80 1.97 -17.48
C GLY A 145 -15.15 2.11 -18.19
N THR A 146 -16.04 1.13 -18.01
CA THR A 146 -17.39 1.13 -18.57
C THR A 146 -18.39 1.85 -17.65
N LYS A 147 -19.30 2.60 -18.26
CA LYS A 147 -20.39 3.28 -17.54
C LYS A 147 -21.53 2.29 -17.31
N ASN A 148 -22.08 2.29 -16.10
CA ASN A 148 -23.32 1.56 -15.81
C ASN A 148 -24.56 2.33 -16.34
N ALA A 149 -25.76 1.80 -16.10
CA ALA A 149 -27.03 2.43 -16.51
C ALA A 149 -27.25 3.86 -15.98
N ASN A 150 -26.57 4.24 -14.89
CA ASN A 150 -26.61 5.58 -14.31
C ASN A 150 -25.48 6.49 -14.83
N GLY A 151 -24.74 6.06 -15.85
CA GLY A 151 -23.60 6.80 -16.40
C GLY A 151 -22.35 6.78 -15.52
N ILE A 152 -22.32 5.97 -14.46
CA ILE A 152 -21.25 5.92 -13.45
C ILE A 152 -20.18 4.90 -13.86
N LEU A 153 -18.92 5.30 -13.74
CA LEU A 153 -17.74 4.46 -13.82
C LEU A 153 -17.52 3.73 -12.48
N GLY A 154 -18.05 2.52 -12.33
CA GLY A 154 -18.13 1.80 -11.04
C GLY A 154 -16.79 1.69 -10.30
N TYR A 155 -15.73 1.29 -11.00
CA TYR A 155 -14.36 1.15 -10.47
C TYR A 155 -13.43 2.30 -10.92
N GLY A 156 -14.00 3.42 -11.35
CA GLY A 156 -13.26 4.53 -11.96
C GLY A 156 -12.94 4.30 -13.43
N THR A 157 -12.02 5.11 -13.97
CA THR A 157 -11.63 5.06 -15.39
C THR A 157 -10.86 3.78 -15.73
N LYS A 158 -10.76 3.49 -17.03
CA LYS A 158 -10.10 2.28 -17.53
C LYS A 158 -8.68 2.16 -16.99
N GLY A 159 -8.31 0.97 -16.53
CA GLY A 159 -6.97 0.64 -16.04
C GLY A 159 -6.73 0.97 -14.57
N MET A 160 -7.69 1.58 -13.85
CA MET A 160 -7.56 1.76 -12.40
C MET A 160 -7.45 0.41 -11.69
N ARG A 161 -6.65 0.35 -10.62
CA ARG A 161 -6.44 -0.87 -9.85
C ARG A 161 -7.62 -1.11 -8.92
N VAL A 162 -8.14 -2.34 -8.89
CA VAL A 162 -9.04 -2.79 -7.83
C VAL A 162 -8.25 -3.73 -6.93
N TYR A 163 -8.04 -3.30 -5.69
CA TYR A 163 -7.38 -4.07 -4.65
C TYR A 163 -8.42 -4.97 -3.97
N ASP A 164 -8.22 -6.27 -4.03
CA ASP A 164 -9.17 -7.27 -3.52
C ASP A 164 -8.61 -7.92 -2.24
N PHE A 165 -9.31 -7.68 -1.13
CA PHE A 165 -8.96 -8.18 0.19
C PHE A 165 -9.73 -9.45 0.57
N GLY A 166 -10.37 -10.09 -0.40
CA GLY A 166 -11.06 -11.36 -0.21
C GLY A 166 -12.46 -11.24 0.38
N TRP A 167 -12.99 -12.41 0.73
CA TRP A 167 -14.28 -12.56 1.39
C TRP A 167 -14.15 -12.27 2.88
N GLN A 168 -14.95 -11.35 3.39
CA GLN A 168 -14.92 -10.87 4.77
C GLN A 168 -16.31 -10.96 5.40
N GLN A 169 -16.38 -11.20 6.71
CA GLN A 169 -17.62 -11.06 7.46
C GLN A 169 -17.88 -9.57 7.73
N ALA A 170 -19.08 -9.10 7.40
CA ALA A 170 -19.47 -7.72 7.62
C ALA A 170 -20.91 -7.62 8.09
N ARG A 171 -21.17 -6.58 8.89
CA ARG A 171 -22.52 -6.26 9.35
C ARG A 171 -23.38 -5.84 8.15
N GLN A 172 -24.54 -6.48 8.02
CA GLN A 172 -25.55 -6.10 7.05
C GLN A 172 -26.13 -4.74 7.43
N GLY A 173 -26.30 -3.87 6.45
CA GLY A 173 -26.91 -2.57 6.65
C GLY A 173 -28.43 -2.59 6.74
N TRP A 174 -29.07 -3.74 6.49
CA TRP A 174 -30.54 -3.86 6.41
C TRP A 174 -31.17 -4.78 7.48
N THR A 175 -30.35 -5.36 8.36
CA THR A 175 -30.82 -6.12 9.52
C THR A 175 -30.15 -5.58 10.78
N LYS A 176 -30.80 -5.74 11.94
CA LYS A 176 -30.29 -5.17 13.20
C LYS A 176 -28.97 -5.83 13.62
N GLU A 177 -28.90 -7.15 13.47
CA GLU A 177 -27.82 -8.02 13.98
C GLU A 177 -27.23 -8.94 12.89
N GLY A 178 -27.67 -8.84 11.64
CA GLY A 178 -27.21 -9.74 10.60
C GLY A 178 -25.77 -9.46 10.22
N VAL A 179 -25.02 -10.55 10.11
CA VAL A 179 -23.67 -10.58 9.56
C VAL A 179 -23.73 -11.51 8.36
N SER A 180 -23.13 -11.09 7.25
CA SER A 180 -22.93 -12.00 6.12
C SER A 180 -21.62 -11.71 5.41
N THR A 181 -21.20 -12.69 4.63
CA THR A 181 -19.99 -12.60 3.83
C THR A 181 -20.17 -11.57 2.71
N MET A 182 -19.19 -10.68 2.55
CA MET A 182 -19.07 -9.74 1.44
C MET A 182 -17.64 -9.75 0.88
N ARG A 183 -17.45 -9.30 -0.35
CA ARG A 183 -16.10 -9.13 -0.94
C ARG A 183 -15.58 -7.74 -0.59
N LEU A 184 -14.53 -7.66 0.23
CA LEU A 184 -13.91 -6.38 0.57
C LEU A 184 -12.97 -5.95 -0.55
N GLN A 185 -13.25 -4.79 -1.15
CA GLN A 185 -12.44 -4.21 -2.22
C GLN A 185 -12.16 -2.74 -1.93
N MET A 186 -10.98 -2.28 -2.34
CA MET A 186 -10.64 -0.86 -2.42
C MET A 186 -10.40 -0.48 -3.88
N HIS A 187 -11.01 0.61 -4.35
CA HIS A 187 -10.91 1.00 -5.75
C HIS A 187 -11.07 2.51 -5.96
N ALA A 188 -10.62 2.96 -7.13
CA ALA A 188 -10.84 4.33 -7.59
C ALA A 188 -12.34 4.63 -7.75
N THR A 189 -12.69 5.89 -7.55
CA THR A 189 -14.07 6.38 -7.68
C THR A 189 -14.28 6.97 -9.07
N ASP A 190 -15.53 7.02 -9.54
CA ASP A 190 -15.88 7.84 -10.72
C ASP A 190 -15.43 9.30 -10.47
N PRO A 191 -14.46 9.82 -11.25
CA PRO A 191 -13.87 11.13 -10.98
C PRO A 191 -14.80 12.30 -11.28
N TYR A 192 -15.86 12.07 -12.07
CA TYR A 192 -16.75 13.13 -12.53
C TYR A 192 -17.99 13.24 -11.62
N LEU A 193 -18.57 12.11 -11.24
CA LEU A 193 -19.87 12.07 -10.56
C LEU A 193 -19.77 11.78 -9.05
N LEU A 194 -18.76 11.05 -8.62
CA LEU A 194 -18.72 10.45 -7.28
C LEU A 194 -17.51 10.85 -6.44
N GLU A 195 -16.39 11.23 -7.02
CA GLU A 195 -15.25 11.80 -6.27
C GLU A 195 -15.63 13.04 -5.45
N PRO A 196 -16.47 13.98 -5.94
CA PRO A 196 -16.95 15.09 -5.13
C PRO A 196 -17.77 14.68 -3.89
N LYS A 197 -18.15 13.40 -3.77
CA LYS A 197 -18.93 12.84 -2.65
C LYS A 197 -18.06 12.07 -1.65
N LEU A 198 -16.75 11.94 -1.90
CA LEU A 198 -15.82 11.35 -0.93
C LEU A 198 -15.79 12.20 0.36
N GLY A 199 -15.63 11.53 1.50
CA GLY A 199 -15.78 12.12 2.84
C GLY A 199 -17.11 11.77 3.53
N SER A 200 -17.95 10.95 2.88
CA SER A 200 -19.20 10.42 3.44
C SER A 200 -19.38 8.94 3.09
N PRO A 201 -20.10 8.13 3.89
CA PRO A 201 -20.42 6.74 3.54
C PRO A 201 -21.35 6.70 2.33
N GLN A 202 -20.91 6.06 1.23
CA GLN A 202 -21.60 6.10 -0.06
C GLN A 202 -21.46 4.79 -0.85
N SER A 203 -20.88 3.74 -0.26
CA SER A 203 -20.63 2.48 -0.94
C SER A 203 -21.55 1.37 -0.43
N LYS A 204 -21.55 0.23 -1.15
CA LYS A 204 -22.21 -1.01 -0.73
C LYS A 204 -21.37 -1.86 0.23
N GLY A 205 -20.21 -1.37 0.67
CA GLY A 205 -19.29 -2.09 1.57
C GLY A 205 -17.82 -1.96 1.16
N CYS A 206 -17.53 -1.59 -0.09
CA CYS A 206 -16.18 -1.32 -0.56
C CYS A 206 -15.61 0.00 0.00
N ILE A 207 -14.32 0.21 -0.21
CA ILE A 207 -13.62 1.45 0.12
C ILE A 207 -13.34 2.18 -1.19
N ARG A 208 -14.03 3.31 -1.39
CA ARG A 208 -13.84 4.14 -2.57
C ARG A 208 -12.83 5.25 -2.24
N ILE A 209 -11.78 5.35 -3.04
CA ILE A 209 -10.68 6.33 -2.90
C ILE A 209 -10.63 7.26 -4.13
N PRO A 210 -9.94 8.42 -4.05
CA PRO A 210 -9.64 9.21 -5.24
C PRO A 210 -8.84 8.39 -6.28
N ALA A 211 -9.09 8.64 -7.56
CA ALA A 211 -8.36 8.02 -8.66
C ALA A 211 -6.87 8.35 -8.60
N THR A 212 -6.50 9.56 -8.19
CA THR A 212 -5.11 9.98 -8.01
C THR A 212 -4.40 9.22 -6.89
N LEU A 213 -5.08 8.95 -5.77
CA LEU A 213 -4.55 8.08 -4.70
C LEU A 213 -4.37 6.65 -5.20
N ASN A 214 -5.33 6.13 -5.97
CA ASN A 214 -5.23 4.80 -6.57
C ASN A 214 -3.99 4.68 -7.47
N GLN A 215 -3.79 5.66 -8.35
CA GLN A 215 -2.64 5.75 -9.25
C GLN A 215 -1.32 5.83 -8.49
N LEU A 216 -1.24 6.62 -7.42
CA LEU A 216 -0.04 6.73 -6.60
C LEU A 216 0.31 5.37 -5.98
N ILE A 217 -0.65 4.72 -5.31
CA ILE A 217 -0.44 3.40 -4.67
C ILE A 217 0.00 2.37 -5.71
N ASP A 218 -0.65 2.35 -6.87
CA ASP A 218 -0.41 1.39 -7.96
C ASP A 218 0.92 1.62 -8.69
N ARG A 219 1.30 2.88 -8.93
CA ARG A 219 2.58 3.22 -9.58
C ARG A 219 3.77 2.96 -8.65
N LEU A 220 3.61 3.20 -7.36
CA LEU A 220 4.69 3.05 -6.37
C LEU A 220 4.66 1.70 -5.64
N GLY A 221 3.72 0.81 -5.96
CA GLY A 221 3.61 -0.51 -5.33
C GLY A 221 3.43 -0.44 -3.81
N LEU A 222 2.73 0.59 -3.30
CA LEU A 222 2.72 0.89 -1.86
C LEU A 222 2.02 -0.18 -1.02
N LEU A 223 1.19 -1.01 -1.64
CA LEU A 223 0.54 -2.16 -0.99
C LEU A 223 0.92 -3.49 -1.65
N ASP A 224 1.93 -3.52 -2.51
CA ASP A 224 2.19 -4.63 -3.44
C ASP A 224 3.31 -5.58 -2.99
N ALA A 225 3.67 -5.68 -1.70
CA ALA A 225 4.87 -6.43 -1.33
C ALA A 225 4.86 -7.89 -1.81
N ASP A 226 3.71 -8.57 -1.79
CA ASP A 226 3.57 -9.93 -2.36
C ASP A 226 3.57 -9.98 -3.88
N TYR A 227 3.00 -8.95 -4.50
CA TYR A 227 2.96 -8.84 -5.96
C TYR A 227 4.36 -8.57 -6.52
N GLU A 228 5.14 -7.70 -5.88
CA GLU A 228 6.54 -7.44 -6.25
C GLU A 228 7.42 -8.65 -5.98
N LEU A 229 7.22 -9.34 -4.84
CA LEU A 229 7.93 -10.58 -4.56
C LEU A 229 7.66 -11.65 -5.63
N ALA A 230 6.40 -11.81 -6.07
CA ALA A 230 6.07 -12.73 -7.15
C ALA A 230 6.62 -12.28 -8.51
N ALA A 231 6.68 -10.96 -8.76
CA ALA A 231 7.29 -10.43 -9.98
C ALA A 231 8.79 -10.73 -10.05
N ASP A 232 9.49 -10.67 -8.91
CA ASP A 232 10.92 -10.95 -8.81
C ASP A 232 11.24 -12.45 -8.83
N LEU A 233 10.40 -13.29 -8.20
CA LEU A 233 10.70 -14.71 -8.00
C LEU A 233 10.03 -15.67 -8.99
N VAL A 234 8.89 -15.29 -9.59
CA VAL A 234 8.06 -16.21 -10.38
C VAL A 234 7.79 -15.65 -11.77
N SER A 235 6.90 -14.67 -11.86
CA SER A 235 6.59 -13.94 -13.09
C SER A 235 5.83 -12.68 -12.72
N THR A 236 6.02 -11.62 -13.49
CA THR A 236 5.32 -10.35 -13.24
C THR A 236 3.80 -10.54 -13.37
N PRO A 237 3.02 -10.39 -12.28
CA PRO A 237 1.58 -10.49 -12.36
C PRO A 237 1.03 -9.46 -13.35
N TRP A 238 0.14 -9.88 -14.25
CA TRP A 238 -0.40 -9.04 -15.34
C TRP A 238 -1.04 -7.74 -14.84
N VAL A 239 -1.54 -7.77 -13.60
CA VAL A 239 -2.22 -6.66 -12.97
C VAL A 239 -1.24 -5.56 -12.57
N LEU A 240 0.05 -5.82 -12.37
CA LEU A 240 1.04 -4.77 -12.08
C LEU A 240 1.28 -3.87 -13.29
N ARG A 241 1.46 -2.57 -13.04
CA ARG A 241 1.80 -1.66 -14.14
C ARG A 241 3.18 -1.96 -14.69
N ARG A 242 3.36 -1.77 -15.99
CA ARG A 242 4.67 -1.91 -16.66
C ARG A 242 5.61 -0.75 -16.35
N ASP A 243 5.05 0.44 -16.12
CA ASP A 243 5.76 1.68 -15.80
C ASP A 243 5.83 1.97 -14.30
N ARG A 244 5.57 0.96 -13.44
CA ARG A 244 5.66 1.14 -11.99
C ARG A 244 7.12 1.36 -11.54
N THR A 245 7.28 2.07 -10.43
CA THR A 245 8.55 2.28 -9.75
C THR A 245 8.36 1.97 -8.27
N PRO A 246 8.53 0.70 -7.86
CA PRO A 246 8.21 0.26 -6.51
C PRO A 246 8.99 1.05 -5.46
N ALA A 247 8.31 1.45 -4.39
CA ALA A 247 8.90 2.14 -3.27
C ALA A 247 9.62 1.18 -2.33
N TYR A 248 10.61 1.69 -1.60
CA TYR A 248 11.29 0.94 -0.56
C TYR A 248 10.32 0.59 0.57
N GLY A 249 10.25 -0.69 0.92
CA GLY A 249 9.30 -1.19 1.93
C GLY A 249 7.87 -1.18 1.43
N ALA A 250 7.59 -1.84 0.29
CA ALA A 250 6.22 -2.08 -0.14
C ALA A 250 5.36 -2.67 1.00
N GLY A 251 4.14 -2.17 1.13
CA GLY A 251 3.17 -2.57 2.16
C GLY A 251 2.41 -3.84 1.84
N ARG A 252 1.72 -4.39 2.85
CA ARG A 252 0.81 -5.54 2.70
C ARG A 252 -0.52 -5.37 3.40
N TYR A 253 -0.72 -4.28 4.13
CA TYR A 253 -1.85 -4.17 5.04
C TYR A 253 -2.70 -2.94 4.76
N LEU A 254 -3.98 -3.21 4.57
CA LEU A 254 -5.07 -2.26 4.78
C LEU A 254 -5.55 -2.43 6.22
N ILE A 255 -5.62 -1.34 6.96
CA ILE A 255 -6.15 -1.30 8.33
C ILE A 255 -7.45 -0.50 8.28
N VAL A 256 -8.57 -1.08 8.69
CA VAL A 256 -9.84 -0.36 8.80
C VAL A 256 -10.20 -0.19 10.27
N VAL A 257 -10.37 1.04 10.69
CA VAL A 257 -10.71 1.44 12.07
C VAL A 257 -12.01 2.24 12.08
N GLU A 258 -12.57 2.40 13.28
CA GLU A 258 -13.71 3.27 13.52
C GLU A 258 -13.47 4.09 14.79
N THR A 259 -13.22 5.40 14.65
CA THR A 259 -12.80 6.22 15.80
C THR A 259 -13.92 6.82 16.65
N LEU A 260 -15.16 6.29 16.59
CA LEU A 260 -16.32 6.67 17.43
C LEU A 260 -16.39 8.18 17.77
N ARG A 261 -16.23 9.04 16.76
CA ARG A 261 -16.21 10.49 16.97
C ARG A 261 -17.60 11.07 17.06
N ASP A 262 -17.91 11.79 18.14
CA ASP A 262 -19.19 12.47 18.30
C ASP A 262 -19.43 13.55 17.22
N THR A 263 -18.38 14.28 16.84
CA THR A 263 -18.45 15.35 15.85
C THR A 263 -17.43 15.17 14.72
N ARG A 264 -17.75 15.74 13.56
CA ARG A 264 -16.86 15.75 12.40
C ARG A 264 -15.69 16.71 12.64
N PRO A 265 -14.43 16.23 12.55
CA PRO A 265 -13.28 17.09 12.76
C PRO A 265 -13.08 18.02 11.55
N ALA A 266 -12.56 19.22 11.81
CA ALA A 266 -12.36 20.24 10.77
C ALA A 266 -11.43 19.78 9.63
N TRP A 267 -10.46 18.91 9.92
CA TRP A 267 -9.53 18.37 8.92
C TRP A 267 -10.15 17.33 7.98
N SER A 268 -11.35 16.82 8.31
CA SER A 268 -12.11 15.89 7.48
C SER A 268 -13.51 16.43 7.18
N PRO A 269 -13.60 17.53 6.41
CA PRO A 269 -14.89 18.18 6.15
C PRO A 269 -15.82 17.28 5.35
N ALA A 270 -17.13 17.50 5.49
CA ALA A 270 -18.12 16.81 4.68
C ALA A 270 -17.95 17.19 3.20
N PRO A 271 -18.28 16.28 2.27
CA PRO A 271 -18.22 16.59 0.84
C PRO A 271 -19.06 17.83 0.52
N GLY A 272 -18.49 18.77 -0.25
CA GLY A 272 -19.15 20.02 -0.64
C GLY A 272 -19.15 21.15 0.40
N ALA A 273 -18.58 20.95 1.60
CA ALA A 273 -18.50 21.98 2.63
C ALA A 273 -17.48 23.10 2.32
N VAL A 274 -16.54 22.87 1.39
CA VAL A 274 -15.60 23.89 0.92
C VAL A 274 -16.28 24.77 -0.14
N LYS A 275 -17.20 25.62 0.29
CA LYS A 275 -17.65 26.81 -0.46
C LYS A 275 -17.20 28.06 0.31
N GLY A 276 -15.91 28.34 0.19
CA GLY A 276 -15.31 29.60 0.63
C GLY A 276 -14.01 29.75 -0.13
N LYS A 277 -13.95 30.74 -1.04
CA LYS A 277 -12.67 31.17 -1.63
C LYS A 277 -11.74 31.64 -0.48
N PRO A 278 -10.42 31.50 -0.61
CA PRO A 278 -9.48 32.17 0.28
C PRO A 278 -9.72 33.69 0.31
#